data_AF-A0AAV3L2J1-F1
#
_entry.id   AF-A0AAV3L2J1-F1
#
_cell.length_a   1.000
_cell.length_b   1.000
_cell.length_c   1.000
_cell.angle_alpha   90.00
_cell.angle_beta   90.00
_cell.angle_gamma   90.00
#
_symmetry.space_group_name_H-M   'P 1'
#
loop_
_entity.id
_entity.type
_entity.pdbx_description
1 polymer ?
#
loop_
_entity_poly.entity_id
_entity_poly.type
_entity_poly.pdbx_seq_one_letter_code
_entity_poly.pdbx_strand_id
1 'polypeptide(L)'
;MNKQEQKNKLWALKWIDKEIEENERHAHQKTGTEANTAYWKGYIASCKNIRYIVKELDEHPKHVMPKFFDDWAKRVIAKHDEFYAISLVVRAGWGYGVDFELSENGSSSENKELLYWLVDKCSDNYPNKKKAIEALLYGYEVEKEPLYEVIIGDLYLIKKFNDRNDFCFDTSCSLCTWEKSAYQLTEAEIKAIDERYWPFAVPVEEVVEG
;
A
#
# COMPACT_ATOMS: atom_id res chain seq x y z
N MET A 1 -1.28 -0.66 9.48
CA MET A 1 -1.41 -0.49 10.93
C MET A 1 -0.07 -0.12 11.55
N ASN A 2 0.02 1.01 12.23
CA ASN A 2 1.23 1.46 12.90
C ASN A 2 1.48 0.67 14.21
N LYS A 3 2.69 0.79 14.78
CA LYS A 3 3.10 0.05 15.99
C LYS A 3 2.18 0.32 17.20
N GLN A 4 1.53 1.47 17.25
CA GLN A 4 0.62 1.84 18.33
C GLN A 4 -0.75 1.17 18.17
N GLU A 5 -1.28 1.13 16.96
CA GLU A 5 -2.54 0.45 16.63
C GLU A 5 -2.46 -1.06 16.85
N GLN A 6 -1.32 -1.70 16.53
CA GLN A 6 -1.04 -3.10 16.88
C GLN A 6 -1.08 -3.36 18.39
N LYS A 7 -0.49 -2.46 19.18
CA LYS A 7 -0.54 -2.53 20.65
C LYS A 7 -1.96 -2.38 21.18
N ASN A 8 -2.72 -1.44 20.61
CA ASN A 8 -4.11 -1.18 21.00
C ASN A 8 -5.01 -2.38 20.69
N LYS A 9 -4.87 -2.99 19.50
CA LYS A 9 -5.58 -4.21 19.12
C LYS A 9 -5.26 -5.36 20.06
N LEU A 10 -3.96 -5.60 20.33
CA LEU A 10 -3.54 -6.67 21.23
C LEU A 10 -4.08 -6.46 22.66
N TRP A 11 -4.08 -5.22 23.14
CA TRP A 11 -4.68 -4.87 24.42
C TRP A 11 -6.19 -5.16 24.44
N ALA A 12 -6.92 -4.77 23.40
CA ALA A 12 -8.36 -5.00 23.30
C ALA A 12 -8.70 -6.49 23.27
N LEU A 13 -7.96 -7.29 22.49
CA LEU A 13 -8.14 -8.75 22.44
C LEU A 13 -7.91 -9.39 23.82
N LYS A 14 -6.83 -9.01 24.52
CA LYS A 14 -6.55 -9.51 25.88
C LYS A 14 -7.66 -9.14 26.87
N TRP A 15 -8.19 -7.93 26.77
CA TRP A 15 -9.29 -7.50 27.62
C TRP A 15 -10.56 -8.31 27.35
N ILE A 16 -10.92 -8.52 26.08
CA ILE A 16 -12.11 -9.30 25.70
C ILE A 16 -11.96 -10.78 26.12
N ASP A 17 -10.78 -11.38 25.91
CA ASP A 17 -10.51 -12.75 26.33
C ASP A 17 -10.69 -12.90 27.85
N LYS A 18 -10.21 -11.93 28.63
CA LYS A 18 -10.42 -11.88 30.09
C LYS A 18 -11.90 -11.79 30.47
N GLU A 19 -12.68 -10.91 29.83
CA GLU A 19 -14.11 -10.77 30.12
C GLU A 19 -14.88 -12.08 29.82
N ILE A 20 -14.48 -12.81 28.77
CA ILE A 20 -15.06 -14.13 28.47
C ILE A 20 -14.68 -15.12 29.58
N GLU A 21 -13.40 -15.25 29.91
CA GLU A 21 -12.92 -16.19 30.93
C GLU A 21 -13.58 -15.97 32.30
N GLU A 22 -13.69 -14.72 32.75
CA GLU A 22 -14.25 -14.40 34.07
C GLU A 22 -15.76 -14.67 34.14
N ASN A 23 -16.49 -14.43 33.04
CA ASN A 23 -17.95 -14.40 33.05
C ASN A 23 -18.63 -15.61 32.39
N GLU A 24 -17.92 -16.46 31.64
CA GLU A 24 -18.53 -17.60 30.92
C GLU A 24 -19.23 -18.59 31.86
N ARG A 25 -18.71 -18.75 33.09
CA ARG A 25 -19.34 -19.57 34.13
C ARG A 25 -20.77 -19.14 34.45
N HIS A 26 -21.08 -17.84 34.38
CA HIS A 26 -22.41 -17.31 34.67
C HIS A 26 -23.42 -17.63 33.56
N ALA A 27 -22.97 -17.80 32.32
CA ALA A 27 -23.81 -18.24 31.21
C ALA A 27 -24.24 -19.72 31.33
N HIS A 28 -23.50 -20.51 32.13
CA HIS A 28 -23.76 -21.94 32.35
C HIS A 28 -24.30 -22.28 33.75
N GLN A 29 -24.48 -21.27 34.61
CA GLN A 29 -24.86 -21.47 36.00
C GLN A 29 -26.34 -21.87 36.13
N LYS A 30 -26.60 -23.13 36.49
CA LYS A 30 -27.95 -23.72 36.62
C LYS A 30 -28.79 -23.18 37.79
N THR A 31 -28.19 -22.44 38.71
CA THR A 31 -28.84 -21.97 39.95
C THR A 31 -29.40 -20.54 39.84
N GLY A 32 -29.18 -19.85 38.72
CA GLY A 32 -29.72 -18.51 38.47
C GLY A 32 -31.15 -18.54 37.92
N THR A 33 -31.84 -17.39 37.96
CA THR A 33 -33.10 -17.24 37.22
C THR A 33 -32.86 -17.39 35.72
N GLU A 34 -33.89 -17.80 34.98
CA GLU A 34 -33.81 -17.95 33.52
C GLU A 34 -33.40 -16.65 32.83
N ALA A 35 -33.95 -15.51 33.30
CA ALA A 35 -33.58 -14.18 32.84
C ALA A 35 -32.10 -13.84 33.08
N ASN A 36 -31.54 -14.18 34.26
CA ASN A 36 -30.11 -13.95 34.54
C ASN A 36 -29.23 -14.82 33.64
N THR A 37 -29.61 -16.07 33.42
CA THR A 37 -28.88 -16.99 32.53
C THR A 37 -28.90 -16.50 31.07
N ALA A 38 -30.04 -16.02 30.61
CA ALA A 38 -30.20 -15.45 29.26
C ALA A 38 -29.35 -14.19 29.07
N TYR A 39 -29.30 -13.31 30.07
CA TYR A 39 -28.45 -12.12 30.06
C TYR A 39 -26.97 -12.50 29.86
N TRP A 40 -26.43 -13.40 30.69
CA TRP A 40 -25.01 -13.78 30.61
C TRP A 40 -24.67 -14.51 29.31
N LYS A 41 -25.57 -15.34 28.78
CA LYS A 41 -25.41 -15.94 27.45
C LYS A 41 -25.32 -14.87 26.36
N GLY A 42 -26.18 -13.86 26.39
CA GLY A 42 -26.14 -12.73 25.45
C GLY A 42 -24.86 -11.90 25.59
N TYR A 43 -24.44 -11.62 26.82
CA TYR A 43 -23.20 -10.90 27.11
C TYR A 43 -21.97 -11.63 26.53
N ILE A 44 -21.82 -12.92 26.81
CA ILE A 44 -20.70 -13.74 26.31
C ILE A 44 -20.74 -13.87 24.78
N ALA A 45 -21.93 -14.04 24.18
CA ALA A 45 -22.07 -14.05 22.73
C ALA A 45 -21.60 -12.71 22.10
N SER A 46 -21.95 -11.59 22.72
CA SER A 46 -21.49 -10.26 22.31
C SER A 46 -19.96 -10.14 22.41
N CYS A 47 -19.35 -10.55 23.52
CA CYS A 47 -17.89 -10.55 23.67
C CYS A 47 -17.20 -11.40 22.58
N LYS A 48 -17.75 -12.58 22.26
CA LYS A 48 -17.22 -13.44 21.17
C LYS A 48 -17.35 -12.78 19.79
N ASN A 49 -18.45 -12.08 19.52
CA ASN A 49 -18.64 -11.32 18.28
C ASN A 49 -17.67 -10.14 18.19
N ILE A 50 -17.50 -9.37 19.26
CA ILE A 50 -16.55 -8.26 19.31
C ILE A 50 -15.12 -8.79 19.10
N ARG A 51 -14.76 -9.90 19.74
CA ARG A 51 -13.46 -10.56 19.54
C ARG A 51 -13.23 -10.93 18.08
N TYR A 52 -14.24 -11.48 17.41
CA TYR A 52 -14.18 -11.80 15.98
C TYR A 52 -13.91 -10.53 15.17
N ILE A 53 -14.72 -9.48 15.34
CA ILE A 53 -14.57 -8.20 14.63
C ILE A 53 -13.16 -7.61 14.85
N VAL A 54 -12.67 -7.59 16.09
CA VAL A 54 -11.34 -7.05 16.40
C VAL A 54 -10.24 -7.85 15.72
N LYS A 55 -10.39 -9.17 15.54
CA LYS A 55 -9.42 -9.98 14.78
C LYS A 55 -9.38 -9.58 13.31
N GLU A 56 -10.54 -9.38 12.70
CA GLU A 56 -10.68 -9.01 11.29
C GLU A 56 -10.20 -7.58 10.98
N LEU A 57 -10.05 -6.69 11.98
CA LEU A 57 -9.58 -5.30 11.77
C LEU A 57 -8.22 -5.18 11.06
N ASP A 58 -7.40 -6.24 11.01
CA ASP A 58 -6.10 -6.22 10.34
C ASP A 58 -6.10 -6.88 8.96
N GLU A 59 -7.23 -7.48 8.54
CA GLU A 59 -7.28 -8.38 7.39
C GLU A 59 -7.65 -7.68 6.08
N HIS A 60 -7.52 -6.35 5.99
CA HIS A 60 -7.63 -5.68 4.71
C HIS A 60 -6.32 -5.86 3.93
N PRO A 61 -6.30 -6.62 2.83
CA PRO A 61 -5.11 -6.74 2.01
C PRO A 61 -4.73 -5.35 1.52
N LYS A 62 -3.47 -4.94 1.78
CA LYS A 62 -2.95 -3.70 1.24
C LYS A 62 -2.92 -3.81 -0.26
N HIS A 63 -3.51 -2.83 -0.93
CA HIS A 63 -3.43 -2.76 -2.37
C HIS A 63 -2.02 -2.35 -2.78
N VAL A 64 -1.51 -2.99 -3.82
CA VAL A 64 -0.32 -2.53 -4.54
C VAL A 64 -0.78 -1.48 -5.55
N MET A 65 -0.27 -0.26 -5.42
CA MET A 65 -0.74 0.94 -6.12
C MET A 65 0.34 1.51 -7.03
N PRO A 66 -0.02 2.02 -8.22
CA PRO A 66 0.95 2.64 -9.11
C PRO A 66 1.66 3.85 -8.49
N LYS A 67 2.89 4.13 -8.93
CA LYS A 67 3.70 5.26 -8.44
C LYS A 67 3.00 6.62 -8.61
N PHE A 68 2.31 6.85 -9.73
CA PHE A 68 1.57 8.10 -9.95
C PHE A 68 0.43 8.30 -8.92
N PHE A 69 -0.14 7.21 -8.39
CA PHE A 69 -1.17 7.28 -7.35
C PHE A 69 -0.54 7.69 -6.01
N ASP A 70 0.59 7.10 -5.65
CA ASP A 70 1.36 7.44 -4.45
C ASP A 70 1.79 8.91 -4.46
N ASP A 71 2.35 9.37 -5.59
CA ASP A 71 2.77 10.76 -5.78
C ASP A 71 1.58 11.73 -5.62
N TRP A 72 0.42 11.40 -6.20
CA TRP A 72 -0.80 12.19 -6.03
C TRP A 72 -1.28 12.17 -4.57
N ALA A 73 -1.42 10.99 -3.96
CA ALA A 73 -1.95 10.84 -2.61
C ALA A 73 -1.10 11.62 -1.59
N LYS A 74 0.23 11.53 -1.67
CA LYS A 74 1.16 12.31 -0.83
C LYS A 74 0.96 13.80 -0.99
N ARG A 75 0.81 14.31 -2.22
CA ARG A 75 0.57 15.74 -2.47
C ARG A 75 -0.75 16.22 -1.87
N VAL A 76 -1.83 15.45 -2.02
CA VAL A 76 -3.15 15.81 -1.50
C VAL A 76 -3.16 15.77 0.03
N ILE A 77 -2.67 14.68 0.62
CA ILE A 77 -2.65 14.50 2.08
C ILE A 77 -1.73 15.53 2.75
N ALA A 78 -0.63 15.94 2.11
CA ALA A 78 0.22 17.00 2.64
C ALA A 78 -0.47 18.37 2.73
N LYS A 79 -1.45 18.65 1.85
CA LYS A 79 -2.23 19.90 1.83
C LYS A 79 -3.54 19.80 2.61
N HIS A 80 -4.11 18.59 2.71
CA HIS A 80 -5.41 18.30 3.28
C HIS A 80 -5.34 17.04 4.16
N ASP A 81 -6.23 16.06 3.93
CA ASP A 81 -6.31 14.81 4.66
C ASP A 81 -6.77 13.66 3.73
N GLU A 82 -6.80 12.43 4.26
CA GLU A 82 -7.21 11.23 3.54
C GLU A 82 -8.68 11.27 3.10
N PHE A 83 -9.56 11.90 3.89
CA PHE A 83 -10.98 12.02 3.55
C PHE A 83 -11.20 12.93 2.35
N TYR A 84 -10.43 14.02 2.26
CA TYR A 84 -10.44 14.90 1.11
C TYR A 84 -9.93 14.18 -0.14
N ALA A 85 -8.85 13.40 -0.03
CA ALA A 85 -8.36 12.56 -1.13
C ALA A 85 -9.42 11.54 -1.61
N ILE A 86 -10.11 10.86 -0.69
CA ILE A 86 -11.22 9.95 -1.01
C ILE A 86 -12.34 10.68 -1.74
N SER A 87 -12.69 11.90 -1.32
CA SER A 87 -13.73 12.71 -1.97
C SER A 87 -13.42 13.01 -3.44
N LEU A 88 -12.14 13.21 -3.78
CA LEU A 88 -11.68 13.45 -5.14
C LEU A 88 -11.78 12.19 -6.00
N VAL A 89 -11.40 11.03 -5.45
CA VAL A 89 -11.52 9.72 -6.13
C VAL A 89 -12.97 9.38 -6.44
N VAL A 90 -13.89 9.59 -5.49
CA VAL A 90 -15.32 9.29 -5.67
C VAL A 90 -15.92 10.14 -6.80
N ARG A 91 -15.61 11.45 -6.80
CA ARG A 91 -16.12 12.42 -7.79
C ARG A 91 -15.48 12.31 -9.18
N ALA A 92 -14.33 11.65 -9.30
CA ALA A 92 -13.60 11.51 -10.56
C ALA A 92 -14.48 10.92 -11.68
N GLY A 93 -14.50 11.54 -12.85
CA GLY A 93 -15.26 11.04 -14.01
C GLY A 93 -16.71 11.52 -14.11
N TRP A 94 -17.22 12.29 -13.13
CA TRP A 94 -18.54 12.93 -13.19
C TRP A 94 -18.42 14.42 -13.54
N GLY A 95 -17.61 14.74 -14.56
CA GLY A 95 -17.32 16.11 -14.98
C GLY A 95 -16.22 16.82 -14.18
N TYR A 96 -15.77 16.23 -13.06
CA TYR A 96 -14.66 16.71 -12.25
C TYR A 96 -13.39 15.88 -12.50
N GLY A 97 -12.26 16.59 -12.61
CA GLY A 97 -10.93 15.97 -12.52
C GLY A 97 -10.63 15.50 -11.09
N VAL A 98 -9.57 14.72 -10.93
CA VAL A 98 -9.10 14.21 -9.63
C VAL A 98 -8.43 15.26 -8.74
N ASP A 99 -8.27 16.47 -9.27
CA ASP A 99 -7.43 17.55 -8.71
C ASP A 99 -7.84 18.94 -9.23
N PHE A 100 -8.99 19.08 -9.90
CA PHE A 100 -9.40 20.34 -10.53
C PHE A 100 -9.36 21.52 -9.54
N GLU A 101 -9.82 21.27 -8.31
CA GLU A 101 -9.84 22.23 -7.19
C GLU A 101 -8.46 22.50 -6.57
N LEU A 102 -7.45 21.66 -6.88
CA LEU A 102 -6.09 21.74 -6.35
C LEU A 102 -5.10 22.42 -7.31
N SER A 103 -5.49 22.60 -8.57
CA SER A 103 -4.65 23.24 -9.59
C SER A 103 -4.72 24.77 -9.48
N GLU A 104 -3.56 25.45 -9.42
CA GLU A 104 -3.49 26.92 -9.37
C GLU A 104 -4.14 27.58 -10.60
N ASN A 105 -4.18 26.87 -11.72
CA ASN A 105 -4.71 27.35 -13.00
C ASN A 105 -6.07 26.71 -13.38
N GLY A 106 -6.73 25.98 -12.48
CA GLY A 106 -8.00 25.30 -12.78
C GLY A 106 -7.90 24.24 -13.89
N SER A 107 -6.73 23.67 -14.11
CA SER A 107 -6.47 22.68 -15.16
C SER A 107 -6.25 21.29 -14.54
N SER A 108 -7.21 20.40 -14.75
CA SER A 108 -7.15 18.97 -14.36
C SER A 108 -6.12 18.13 -15.13
N SER A 109 -5.21 18.78 -15.86
CA SER A 109 -4.35 18.13 -16.85
C SER A 109 -3.13 17.44 -16.26
N GLU A 110 -2.75 17.75 -15.02
CA GLU A 110 -1.55 17.21 -14.37
C GLU A 110 -1.73 15.75 -13.92
N ASN A 111 -2.97 15.29 -13.72
CA ASN A 111 -3.26 13.94 -13.23
C ASN A 111 -4.18 13.14 -14.19
N LYS A 112 -4.03 13.34 -15.51
CA LYS A 112 -4.80 12.60 -16.53
C LYS A 112 -4.60 11.09 -16.40
N GLU A 113 -3.39 10.64 -16.10
CA GLU A 113 -3.08 9.23 -15.90
C GLU A 113 -3.87 8.63 -14.74
N LEU A 114 -3.90 9.32 -13.59
CA LEU A 114 -4.72 8.93 -12.44
C LEU A 114 -6.21 8.92 -12.79
N LEU A 115 -6.71 9.96 -13.47
CA LEU A 115 -8.10 10.03 -13.88
C LEU A 115 -8.48 8.88 -14.82
N TYR A 116 -7.66 8.57 -15.82
CA TYR A 116 -7.90 7.46 -16.74
C TYR A 116 -7.81 6.11 -16.05
N TRP A 117 -6.87 5.97 -15.10
CA TRP A 117 -6.76 4.77 -14.29
C TRP A 117 -7.99 4.57 -13.40
N LEU A 118 -8.48 5.60 -12.71
CA LEU A 118 -9.68 5.53 -11.87
C LEU A 118 -10.96 5.29 -12.68
N VAL A 119 -11.09 5.97 -13.82
CA VAL A 119 -12.27 5.97 -14.69
C VAL A 119 -12.11 4.96 -15.82
N ASP A 120 -11.30 3.91 -15.62
CA ASP A 120 -11.01 2.89 -16.62
C ASP A 120 -12.31 2.46 -17.33
N LYS A 121 -12.41 2.86 -18.60
CA LYS A 121 -13.65 2.84 -19.39
C LYS A 121 -14.10 1.42 -19.74
N CYS A 122 -13.31 0.41 -19.38
CA CYS A 122 -13.54 -0.99 -19.69
C CYS A 122 -14.38 -1.74 -18.66
N SER A 123 -14.88 -1.09 -17.59
CA SER A 123 -15.76 -1.76 -16.62
C SER A 123 -16.89 -0.87 -16.11
N ASP A 124 -18.09 -1.43 -15.99
CA ASP A 124 -19.28 -0.77 -15.45
C ASP A 124 -19.19 -0.46 -13.93
N ASN A 125 -18.13 -0.93 -13.24
CA ASN A 125 -18.03 -0.89 -11.77
C ASN A 125 -16.79 -0.16 -11.22
N TYR A 126 -16.04 0.57 -12.06
CA TYR A 126 -14.86 1.37 -11.68
C TYR A 126 -13.95 0.70 -10.61
N PRO A 127 -13.37 -0.49 -10.86
CA PRO A 127 -12.64 -1.28 -9.87
C PRO A 127 -11.49 -0.50 -9.24
N ASN A 128 -10.83 0.35 -10.03
CA ASN A 128 -9.72 1.18 -9.56
C ASN A 128 -10.14 2.29 -8.60
N LYS A 129 -11.40 2.77 -8.67
CA LYS A 129 -11.93 3.67 -7.62
C LYS A 129 -12.07 2.96 -6.30
N LYS A 130 -12.69 1.77 -6.29
CA LYS A 130 -12.81 0.96 -5.07
C LYS A 130 -11.43 0.66 -4.49
N LYS A 131 -10.50 0.21 -5.34
CA LYS A 131 -9.10 -0.05 -4.98
C LYS A 131 -8.42 1.17 -4.36
N ALA A 132 -8.56 2.35 -4.98
CA ALA A 132 -8.00 3.61 -4.47
C ALA A 132 -8.60 4.04 -3.13
N ILE A 133 -9.91 3.89 -2.94
CA ILE A 133 -10.58 4.22 -1.67
C ILE A 133 -10.08 3.30 -0.56
N GLU A 134 -10.01 1.99 -0.81
CA GLU A 134 -9.50 1.02 0.16
C GLU A 134 -8.02 1.26 0.47
N ALA A 135 -7.21 1.63 -0.53
CA ALA A 135 -5.81 2.03 -0.35
C ALA A 135 -5.68 3.25 0.59
N LEU A 136 -6.50 4.29 0.40
CA LEU A 136 -6.47 5.49 1.26
C LEU A 136 -6.96 5.20 2.68
N LEU A 137 -7.93 4.29 2.84
CA LEU A 137 -8.51 3.94 4.15
C LEU A 137 -7.63 3.00 4.98
N TYR A 138 -7.05 1.99 4.34
CA TYR A 138 -6.37 0.87 5.02
C TYR A 138 -4.85 0.89 4.83
N GLY A 139 -4.35 1.82 4.01
CA GLY A 139 -2.96 1.88 3.57
C GLY A 139 -2.71 1.02 2.33
N TYR A 140 -1.59 1.29 1.67
CA TYR A 140 -1.19 0.63 0.44
C TYR A 140 0.32 0.43 0.38
N GLU A 141 0.74 -0.40 -0.56
CA GLU A 141 2.12 -0.54 -0.99
C GLU A 141 2.25 0.06 -2.39
N VAL A 142 3.43 0.60 -2.71
CA VAL A 142 3.68 1.19 -4.02
C VAL A 142 4.29 0.13 -4.92
N GLU A 143 3.81 0.03 -6.15
CA GLU A 143 4.45 -0.76 -7.21
C GLU A 143 5.92 -0.32 -7.30
N LYS A 144 6.82 -1.23 -6.95
CA LYS A 144 8.24 -0.99 -7.13
C LYS A 144 8.56 -1.15 -8.61
N GLU A 145 9.24 -0.16 -9.18
CA GLU A 145 9.75 -0.29 -10.55
C GLU A 145 10.70 -1.49 -10.61
N PRO A 146 10.55 -2.39 -11.60
CA PRO A 146 11.47 -3.51 -11.76
C PRO A 146 12.88 -2.98 -12.01
N LEU A 147 13.83 -3.51 -11.24
CA LEU A 147 15.24 -3.20 -11.38
C LEU A 147 15.92 -4.25 -12.26
N TYR A 148 16.90 -3.79 -13.01
CA TYR A 148 17.66 -4.61 -13.93
C TYR A 148 19.16 -4.38 -13.75
N GLU A 149 19.93 -5.44 -13.92
CA GLU A 149 21.38 -5.41 -14.03
C GLU A 149 21.75 -5.59 -15.51
N VAL A 150 22.48 -4.65 -16.09
CA VAL A 150 22.95 -4.76 -17.48
C VAL A 150 24.31 -5.45 -17.48
N ILE A 151 24.39 -6.60 -18.14
CA ILE A 151 25.60 -7.44 -18.17
C ILE A 151 26.08 -7.61 -19.62
N ILE A 152 27.26 -7.09 -19.92
CA ILE A 152 27.90 -7.22 -21.24
C ILE A 152 29.20 -7.99 -21.08
N GLY A 153 29.20 -9.25 -21.50
CA GLY A 153 30.28 -10.19 -21.16
C GLY A 153 30.27 -10.47 -19.66
N ASP A 154 31.40 -10.23 -18.98
CA ASP A 154 31.53 -10.38 -17.52
C ASP A 154 31.50 -9.03 -16.78
N LEU A 155 31.02 -7.97 -17.45
CA LEU A 155 31.01 -6.61 -16.93
C LEU A 155 29.59 -6.10 -16.70
N TYR A 156 29.41 -5.45 -15.55
CA TYR A 156 28.19 -4.81 -15.09
C TYR A 156 28.22 -3.32 -15.43
N LEU A 157 27.10 -2.81 -15.93
CA LEU A 157 26.90 -1.37 -16.07
C LEU A 157 26.72 -0.73 -14.69
N ILE A 158 27.56 0.25 -14.37
CA ILE A 158 27.53 0.99 -13.11
C ILE A 158 27.33 2.47 -13.40
N LYS A 159 26.25 3.02 -12.86
CA LYS A 159 25.94 4.45 -12.84
C LYS A 159 26.73 5.13 -11.71
N LYS A 160 27.46 6.18 -12.03
CA LYS A 160 28.14 7.02 -11.04
C LYS A 160 27.20 8.11 -10.56
N PHE A 161 27.12 8.29 -9.24
CA PHE A 161 26.37 9.38 -8.61
C PHE A 161 27.13 10.71 -8.73
N ASN A 162 27.29 11.21 -9.96
CA ASN A 162 27.86 12.52 -10.22
C ASN A 162 26.89 13.36 -11.06
N ASP A 163 27.04 14.69 -11.00
CA ASP A 163 26.16 15.65 -11.69
C ASP A 163 26.17 15.52 -13.22
N ARG A 164 27.03 14.64 -13.78
CA ARG A 164 27.22 14.43 -15.21
C ARG A 164 26.59 13.13 -15.73
N ASN A 165 25.97 12.33 -14.86
CA ASN A 165 25.34 11.06 -15.22
C ASN A 165 26.34 10.11 -15.91
N ASP A 166 27.59 10.08 -15.43
CA ASP A 166 28.63 9.21 -15.97
C ASP A 166 28.34 7.74 -15.63
N PHE A 167 28.82 6.83 -16.48
CA PHE A 167 28.74 5.39 -16.24
C PHE A 167 30.07 4.70 -16.53
N CYS A 168 30.25 3.50 -15.99
CA CYS A 168 31.38 2.64 -16.32
C CYS A 168 30.96 1.17 -16.30
N PHE A 169 31.84 0.32 -16.82
CA PHE A 169 31.70 -1.12 -16.74
C PHE A 169 32.70 -1.66 -15.72
N ASP A 170 32.24 -2.53 -14.81
CA ASP A 170 33.10 -3.14 -13.78
C ASP A 170 32.74 -4.62 -13.60
N THR A 171 33.64 -5.37 -12.98
CA THR A 171 33.48 -6.81 -12.77
C THR A 171 32.58 -7.12 -11.58
N SER A 172 31.97 -8.32 -11.58
CA SER A 172 31.17 -8.81 -10.45
C SER A 172 31.92 -8.78 -9.11
N CYS A 173 33.24 -9.00 -9.12
CA CYS A 173 34.09 -8.97 -7.93
C CYS A 173 34.13 -7.59 -7.26
N SER A 174 33.97 -6.52 -8.03
CA SER A 174 34.00 -5.14 -7.54
C SER A 174 32.63 -4.67 -7.04
N LEU A 175 31.54 -5.39 -7.33
CA LEU A 175 30.17 -4.96 -6.96
C LEU A 175 29.98 -4.79 -5.45
N CYS A 176 30.73 -5.53 -4.62
CA CYS A 176 30.69 -5.36 -3.17
C CYS A 176 31.17 -3.97 -2.70
N THR A 177 31.87 -3.22 -3.55
CA THR A 177 32.31 -1.85 -3.27
C THR A 177 31.33 -0.78 -3.77
N TRP A 178 30.31 -1.19 -4.52
CA TRP A 178 29.27 -0.32 -5.07
C TRP A 178 27.96 -0.48 -4.31
N GLU A 179 27.20 0.61 -4.19
CA GLU A 179 25.82 0.51 -3.71
C GLU A 179 24.95 -0.20 -4.75
N LYS A 180 23.96 -0.99 -4.30
CA LYS A 180 23.02 -1.70 -5.20
C LYS A 180 22.35 -0.77 -6.20
N SER A 181 21.98 0.43 -5.76
CA SER A 181 21.41 1.51 -6.57
C SER A 181 22.31 1.98 -7.72
N ALA A 182 23.62 1.69 -7.69
CA ALA A 182 24.54 2.05 -8.76
C ALA A 182 24.49 1.08 -9.95
N TYR A 183 24.11 -0.19 -9.73
CA TYR A 183 24.14 -1.24 -10.77
C TYR A 183 22.81 -1.97 -10.96
N GLN A 184 21.83 -1.74 -10.08
CA GLN A 184 20.44 -2.16 -10.23
C GLN A 184 19.63 -0.93 -10.66
N LEU A 185 19.35 -0.83 -11.95
CA LEU A 185 18.81 0.36 -12.61
C LEU A 185 17.40 0.11 -13.15
N THR A 186 16.59 1.16 -13.26
CA THR A 186 15.28 1.07 -13.90
C THR A 186 15.41 1.03 -15.43
N GLU A 187 14.39 0.55 -16.13
CA GLU A 187 14.36 0.57 -17.62
C GLU A 187 14.60 1.98 -18.17
N ALA A 188 14.00 2.99 -17.54
CA ALA A 188 14.16 4.38 -17.94
C ALA A 188 15.61 4.87 -17.76
N GLU A 189 16.27 4.50 -16.66
CA GLU A 189 17.67 4.85 -16.42
C GLU A 189 18.60 4.18 -17.43
N ILE A 190 18.39 2.90 -17.74
CA ILE A 190 19.19 2.17 -18.73
C ILE A 190 19.04 2.82 -20.11
N LYS A 191 17.81 3.11 -20.53
CA LYS A 191 17.55 3.77 -21.82
C LYS A 191 18.06 5.20 -21.87
N ALA A 192 18.05 5.93 -20.75
CA ALA A 192 18.61 7.27 -20.65
C ALA A 192 20.14 7.27 -20.77
N ILE A 193 20.80 6.20 -20.32
CA ILE A 193 22.24 5.99 -20.57
C ILE A 193 22.43 5.64 -22.05
N ASP A 194 21.86 4.52 -22.51
CA ASP A 194 21.85 4.10 -23.90
C ASP A 194 20.82 2.97 -24.13
N GLU A 195 19.89 3.15 -25.07
CA GLU A 195 18.87 2.15 -25.39
C GLU A 195 19.47 0.80 -25.86
N ARG A 196 20.70 0.80 -26.40
CA ARG A 196 21.40 -0.42 -26.83
C ARG A 196 21.78 -1.35 -25.69
N TYR A 197 21.72 -0.88 -24.44
CA TYR A 197 21.98 -1.70 -23.26
C TYR A 197 20.76 -2.50 -22.80
N TRP A 198 19.56 -2.09 -23.23
CA TRP A 198 18.32 -2.78 -22.87
C TRP A 198 18.27 -4.28 -23.22
N PRO A 199 18.76 -4.75 -24.37
CA PRO A 199 18.80 -6.19 -24.68
C PRO A 199 19.69 -7.02 -23.75
N PHE A 200 20.56 -6.39 -22.96
CA PHE A 200 21.47 -7.03 -22.00
C PHE A 200 20.98 -6.91 -20.55
N ALA A 201 19.81 -6.32 -20.33
CA ALA A 201 19.22 -6.12 -19.02
C ALA A 201 18.66 -7.44 -18.46
N VAL A 202 19.15 -7.84 -17.29
CA VAL A 202 18.71 -9.02 -16.55
C VAL A 202 17.85 -8.55 -15.37
N PRO A 203 16.59 -9.02 -15.23
CA PRO A 203 15.74 -8.60 -14.12
C PRO A 203 16.30 -9.09 -12.79
N VAL A 204 16.32 -8.19 -11.80
CA VAL A 204 16.69 -8.52 -10.43
C VAL A 204 15.45 -9.07 -9.72
N GLU A 205 15.46 -10.34 -9.35
CA GLU A 205 14.42 -10.90 -8.48
C GLU A 205 14.57 -10.27 -7.08
N GLU A 206 13.53 -9.57 -6.62
CA GLU A 206 13.50 -9.12 -5.22
C GLU A 206 13.46 -10.36 -4.32
N VAL A 207 14.57 -10.64 -3.63
CA VAL A 207 14.57 -11.62 -2.54
C VAL A 207 13.69 -11.03 -1.45
N VAL A 208 12.46 -11.52 -1.37
CA VAL A 208 11.52 -11.20 -0.29
C VAL A 208 12.14 -11.75 0.99
N GLU A 209 12.82 -10.89 1.77
CA GLU A 209 13.19 -11.25 3.13
C GLU A 209 11.87 -11.42 3.91
N GLY A 210 11.50 -12.69 4.12
CA GLY A 210 10.31 -13.10 4.87
C GLY A 210 10.44 -12.97 6.38
#